data_AF-A0A8H3WD48-F1
#
_entry.id   AF-A0A8H3WD48-F1
#
_cell.length_a   1.000
_cell.length_b   1.000
_cell.length_c   1.000
_cell.angle_alpha   90.00
_cell.angle_beta   90.00
_cell.angle_gamma   90.00
#
_symmetry.space_group_name_H-M   'P 1'
#
loop_
_entity.id
_entity.type
_entity.pdbx_description
1 polymer ?
#
loop_
_entity_poly.entity_id
_entity_poly.type
_entity_poly.pdbx_seq_one_letter_code
_entity_poly.pdbx_strand_id
1 'polypeptide(L)'
;MNDFHPEWIWGDDAETTVFAQGYGNDRTIIFSFSLDASKPPTSLANRICACMHGIEVDDDAKSFKDSAAMREALWNAVRNVWSACSTDERASQPDIIFAVDHHDDGSSSNDVRWNAYSQPLFQRYISYLRDNEIGKTPLLPNDEQVEFASIVRYDQLGGRGCATRIRRMDKSSEDFMVFKGIDFRTFLTYADDEGDKTIRHMIHVWHRSNNLLRNMPKHPNVLPAPSKLVTYGSQDGVVCGTLQPFYVGGDVGSRIEKSNALRTRIPLATKVRWCTDMAAAIAHTHRQAKTYHMDIKPGNFLIDQDGNLVLGDWEQTDAPTTTIAPEADGTWDVEIEGGGGPVGNGLNRQRLRYTKYEGPSRRNTEKDVLGDYPWNTWNVFPDWSAEHPLALELAEVFSLGRATWMLLRQPNMDFDEIEHPSQLKTSWEGAQDIPTAWMWMVDRCMAEDPNERPDTMEVLGFWQAEMANFQLSSV
;
A
#
# COMPACT_ATOMS: atom_id res chain seq x y z
N MET A 1 16.65 29.53 -8.80
CA MET A 1 17.00 28.22 -8.20
C MET A 1 16.13 27.21 -8.89
N ASN A 2 16.69 26.16 -9.49
CA ASN A 2 15.90 25.13 -10.16
C ASN A 2 15.10 24.38 -9.10
N ASP A 3 13.78 24.60 -9.09
CA ASP A 3 12.83 23.84 -8.29
C ASP A 3 12.75 22.42 -8.88
N PHE A 4 13.63 21.53 -8.41
CA PHE A 4 13.71 20.14 -8.82
C PHE A 4 13.96 19.25 -7.60
N HIS A 5 13.14 18.22 -7.47
CA HIS A 5 13.21 17.22 -6.43
C HIS A 5 13.29 15.82 -7.06
N PRO A 6 14.35 15.04 -6.77
CA PRO A 6 14.42 13.64 -7.17
C PRO A 6 13.44 12.80 -6.35
N GLU A 7 12.78 11.83 -6.99
CA GLU A 7 11.78 10.99 -6.31
C GLU A 7 12.12 9.51 -6.41
N TRP A 8 12.12 8.93 -7.62
CA TRP A 8 12.17 7.47 -7.80
C TRP A 8 13.04 7.06 -8.99
N ILE A 9 13.71 5.91 -8.89
CA ILE A 9 14.49 5.26 -9.97
C ILE A 9 14.11 3.79 -10.01
N TRP A 10 13.89 3.25 -11.20
CA TRP A 10 13.58 1.83 -11.42
C TRP A 10 14.09 1.36 -12.79
N GLY A 11 14.28 0.05 -12.94
CA GLY A 11 14.64 -0.59 -14.20
C GLY A 11 13.41 -1.19 -14.88
N ASP A 12 13.52 -1.44 -16.19
CA ASP A 12 12.60 -2.34 -16.90
C ASP A 12 12.97 -3.81 -16.70
N ASP A 13 12.02 -4.70 -16.98
CA ASP A 13 12.17 -6.15 -16.88
C ASP A 13 13.19 -6.71 -17.89
N ALA A 14 13.28 -6.09 -19.08
CA ALA A 14 14.24 -6.49 -20.12
C ALA A 14 15.69 -6.09 -19.81
N GLU A 15 15.95 -5.45 -18.67
CA GLU A 15 17.26 -4.97 -18.23
C GLU A 15 17.95 -4.01 -19.25
N THR A 16 17.16 -3.26 -20.02
CA THR A 16 17.66 -2.37 -21.08
C THR A 16 17.55 -0.90 -20.76
N THR A 17 16.61 -0.51 -19.91
CA THR A 17 16.25 0.87 -19.64
C THR A 17 16.09 1.11 -18.15
N VAL A 18 16.69 2.21 -17.69
CA VAL A 18 16.49 2.74 -16.35
C VAL A 18 15.64 4.00 -16.47
N PHE A 19 14.55 4.03 -15.73
CA PHE A 19 13.67 5.18 -15.62
C PHE A 19 13.91 5.93 -14.31
N ALA A 20 13.62 7.22 -14.35
CA ALA A 20 13.66 8.08 -13.17
C ALA A 20 12.50 9.08 -13.18
N GLN A 21 11.88 9.33 -12.03
CA GLN A 21 10.83 10.32 -11.87
C GLN A 21 11.29 11.42 -10.93
N GLY A 22 10.98 12.67 -11.26
CA GLY A 22 11.17 13.81 -10.37
C GLY A 22 10.12 14.88 -10.61
N TYR A 23 10.05 15.84 -9.70
CA TYR A 23 9.03 16.88 -9.70
C TYR A 23 9.58 18.27 -9.35
N GLY A 24 8.79 19.29 -9.66
CA GLY A 24 9.08 20.70 -9.44
C GLY A 24 8.49 21.57 -10.55
N ASN A 25 8.49 22.90 -10.40
CA ASN A 25 7.85 23.82 -11.35
C ASN A 25 6.41 23.40 -11.73
N ASP A 26 5.65 22.85 -10.77
CA ASP A 26 4.32 22.28 -11.00
C ASP A 26 4.26 21.17 -12.06
N ARG A 27 5.32 20.37 -12.16
CA ARG A 27 5.41 19.22 -13.08
C ARG A 27 5.91 17.98 -12.36
N THR A 28 5.51 16.83 -12.87
CA THR A 28 6.14 15.54 -12.58
C THR A 28 6.54 14.93 -13.91
N ILE A 29 7.82 14.58 -14.07
CA ILE A 29 8.40 14.14 -15.34
C ILE A 29 9.11 12.81 -15.16
N ILE A 30 8.94 11.92 -16.15
CA ILE A 30 9.69 10.67 -16.26
C ILE A 30 10.84 10.87 -17.26
N PHE A 31 12.03 10.47 -16.84
CA PHE A 31 13.25 10.40 -17.64
C PHE A 31 13.62 8.95 -17.90
N SER A 32 14.31 8.68 -19.01
CA SER A 32 14.84 7.35 -19.32
C SER A 32 16.30 7.39 -19.74
N PHE A 33 17.02 6.34 -19.39
CA PHE A 33 18.39 6.03 -19.78
C PHE A 33 18.38 4.62 -20.35
N SER A 34 18.69 4.46 -21.63
CA SER A 34 18.57 3.17 -22.30
C SER A 34 19.91 2.72 -22.86
N LEU A 35 20.14 1.41 -22.86
CA LEU A 35 21.29 0.80 -23.51
C LEU A 35 21.29 1.15 -25.00
N ASP A 36 22.45 1.59 -25.49
CA ASP A 36 22.66 1.90 -26.89
C ASP A 36 24.00 1.30 -27.35
N ALA A 37 23.91 0.19 -28.09
CA ALA A 37 25.07 -0.52 -28.64
C ALA A 37 25.84 0.30 -29.68
N SER A 38 25.25 1.38 -30.22
CA SER A 38 25.95 2.30 -31.11
C SER A 38 26.87 3.28 -30.37
N LYS A 39 26.71 3.38 -29.04
CA LYS A 39 27.51 4.25 -28.18
C LYS A 39 28.59 3.47 -27.41
N PRO A 40 29.67 4.15 -26.97
CA PRO A 40 30.63 3.53 -26.08
C PRO A 40 29.96 2.98 -24.82
N PRO A 41 30.39 1.82 -24.29
CA PRO A 41 29.90 1.31 -23.01
C PRO A 41 30.15 2.26 -21.82
N THR A 42 31.05 3.22 -21.99
CA THR A 42 31.36 4.27 -21.02
C THR A 42 30.40 5.47 -21.09
N SER A 43 29.42 5.47 -22.00
CA SER A 43 28.39 6.50 -22.06
C SER A 43 27.55 6.52 -20.77
N LEU A 44 26.93 7.66 -20.46
CA LEU A 44 26.18 7.80 -19.21
C LEU A 44 25.06 6.76 -19.12
N ALA A 45 24.23 6.66 -20.16
CA ALA A 45 23.10 5.74 -20.16
C ALA A 45 23.54 4.27 -20.03
N ASN A 46 24.58 3.86 -20.77
CA ASN A 46 25.09 2.49 -20.70
C ASN A 46 25.62 2.13 -19.30
N ARG A 47 26.36 3.04 -18.67
CA ARG A 47 26.87 2.84 -17.30
C ARG A 47 25.76 2.80 -16.25
N ILE A 48 24.72 3.61 -16.42
CA ILE A 48 23.55 3.62 -15.52
C ILE A 48 22.83 2.26 -15.61
N CYS A 49 22.53 1.80 -16.81
CA CYS A 49 21.88 0.49 -17.01
C CYS A 49 22.75 -0.65 -16.48
N ALA A 50 24.04 -0.66 -16.80
CA ALA A 50 24.96 -1.69 -16.31
C ALA A 50 25.01 -1.76 -14.78
N CYS A 51 25.06 -0.61 -14.10
CA CYS A 51 25.07 -0.57 -12.64
C CYS A 51 23.71 -0.94 -12.03
N MET A 52 22.60 -0.47 -12.59
CA MET A 52 21.26 -0.71 -12.05
C MET A 52 20.86 -2.19 -12.15
N HIS A 53 21.14 -2.79 -13.31
CA HIS A 53 20.76 -4.15 -13.64
C HIS A 53 21.84 -5.20 -13.30
N GLY A 54 22.99 -4.76 -12.79
CA GLY A 54 24.08 -5.67 -12.42
C GLY A 54 24.73 -6.39 -13.61
N ILE A 55 24.71 -5.76 -14.79
CA ILE A 55 25.29 -6.32 -16.02
C ILE A 55 26.81 -6.45 -15.82
N GLU A 56 27.35 -7.65 -16.07
CA GLU A 56 28.79 -7.88 -16.00
C GLU A 56 29.53 -7.02 -17.03
N VAL A 57 30.53 -6.28 -16.57
CA VAL A 57 31.41 -5.45 -17.40
C VAL A 57 32.87 -5.89 -17.24
N ASP A 58 33.62 -5.79 -18.33
CA ASP A 58 35.05 -6.13 -18.43
C ASP A 58 35.98 -5.01 -17.94
N ASP A 59 35.45 -3.82 -17.66
CA ASP A 59 36.18 -2.63 -17.20
C ASP A 59 35.31 -1.80 -16.26
N ASP A 60 35.85 -1.43 -15.08
CA ASP A 60 35.20 -0.60 -14.07
C ASP A 60 34.69 0.75 -14.63
N ALA A 61 35.31 1.27 -15.71
CA ALA A 61 34.87 2.50 -16.37
C ALA A 61 33.50 2.36 -17.07
N LYS A 62 33.04 1.13 -17.34
CA LYS A 62 31.77 0.81 -18.03
C LYS A 62 30.59 0.64 -17.07
N SER A 63 30.81 0.82 -15.76
CA SER A 63 29.76 0.87 -14.75
C SER A 63 30.03 1.97 -13.73
N PHE A 64 29.28 1.98 -12.64
CA PHE A 64 29.56 2.78 -11.45
C PHE A 64 30.04 1.88 -10.33
N LYS A 65 30.86 2.44 -9.44
CA LYS A 65 31.41 1.73 -8.29
C LYS A 65 30.32 1.14 -7.38
N ASP A 66 29.23 1.90 -7.20
CA ASP A 66 28.12 1.52 -6.36
C ASP A 66 26.83 2.27 -6.79
N SER A 67 25.71 1.84 -6.21
CA SER A 67 24.39 2.42 -6.50
C SER A 67 24.27 3.89 -6.09
N ALA A 68 25.03 4.35 -5.10
CA ALA A 68 25.02 5.75 -4.67
C ALA A 68 25.68 6.66 -5.72
N ALA A 69 26.83 6.27 -6.25
CA ALA A 69 27.53 6.98 -7.32
C ALA A 69 26.70 7.02 -8.62
N MET A 70 26.02 5.93 -8.96
CA MET A 70 25.10 5.88 -10.11
C MET A 70 23.92 6.83 -9.93
N ARG A 71 23.26 6.81 -8.75
CA ARG A 71 22.16 7.73 -8.43
C ARG A 71 22.59 9.19 -8.47
N GLU A 72 23.78 9.51 -7.96
CA GLU A 72 24.32 10.87 -8.01
C GLU A 72 24.52 11.34 -9.46
N ALA A 73 25.17 10.53 -10.30
CA ALA A 73 25.40 10.84 -11.70
C ALA A 73 24.09 11.02 -12.49
N LEU A 74 23.15 10.10 -12.30
CA LEU A 74 21.80 10.16 -12.89
C LEU A 74 21.10 11.47 -12.52
N TRP A 75 21.01 11.80 -11.24
CA TRP A 75 20.31 13.01 -10.80
C TRP A 75 21.02 14.29 -11.20
N ASN A 76 22.34 14.28 -11.32
CA ASN A 76 23.09 15.41 -11.87
C ASN A 76 22.77 15.63 -13.35
N ALA A 77 22.67 14.56 -14.15
CA ALA A 77 22.25 14.66 -15.54
C ALA A 77 20.82 15.20 -15.68
N VAL A 78 19.88 14.70 -14.87
CA VAL A 78 18.50 15.20 -14.83
C VAL A 78 18.45 16.68 -14.44
N ARG A 79 19.22 17.09 -13.41
CA ARG A 79 19.31 18.51 -12.99
C ARG A 79 19.77 19.44 -14.11
N ASN A 80 20.67 18.98 -14.97
CA ASN A 80 21.18 19.77 -16.10
C ASN A 80 20.11 20.03 -17.17
N VAL A 81 19.21 19.07 -17.40
CA VAL A 81 18.17 19.18 -18.43
C VAL A 81 16.82 19.66 -17.89
N TRP A 82 16.63 19.63 -16.56
CA TRP A 82 15.35 19.91 -15.89
C TRP A 82 14.67 21.20 -16.35
N SER A 83 15.41 22.32 -16.38
CA SER A 83 14.82 23.61 -16.75
C SER A 83 14.29 23.62 -18.18
N ALA A 84 14.90 22.86 -19.10
CA ALA A 84 14.43 22.77 -20.48
C ALA A 84 13.24 21.81 -20.57
N CYS A 85 13.36 20.60 -20.00
CA CYS A 85 12.31 19.59 -20.05
C CYS A 85 11.02 20.04 -19.34
N SER A 86 11.11 20.72 -18.20
CA SER A 86 9.93 21.19 -17.44
C SER A 86 9.17 22.32 -18.12
N THR A 87 9.80 23.02 -19.06
CA THR A 87 9.16 24.06 -19.89
C THR A 87 8.69 23.54 -21.25
N ASP A 88 9.02 22.30 -21.61
CA ASP A 88 8.54 21.69 -22.86
C ASP A 88 7.04 21.42 -22.76
N GLU A 89 6.27 21.89 -23.73
CA GLU A 89 4.80 21.71 -23.75
C GLU A 89 4.39 20.24 -23.76
N ARG A 90 5.24 19.34 -24.26
CA ARG A 90 4.99 17.90 -24.28
C ARG A 90 5.08 17.28 -22.88
N ALA A 91 5.71 17.94 -21.90
CA ALA A 91 5.85 17.43 -20.54
C ALA A 91 4.51 17.25 -19.81
N SER A 92 3.42 17.84 -20.29
CA SER A 92 2.07 17.61 -19.73
C SER A 92 1.40 16.35 -20.27
N GLN A 93 1.93 15.76 -21.33
CA GLN A 93 1.36 14.55 -21.93
C GLN A 93 1.82 13.33 -21.14
N PRO A 94 0.90 12.43 -20.77
CA PRO A 94 1.19 11.34 -19.83
C PRO A 94 2.05 10.21 -20.39
N ASP A 95 2.17 10.14 -21.71
CA ASP A 95 2.97 9.16 -22.45
C ASP A 95 4.36 9.67 -22.82
N ILE A 96 4.66 10.94 -22.54
CA ILE A 96 5.94 11.55 -22.90
C ILE A 96 7.00 11.24 -21.84
N ILE A 97 8.13 10.70 -22.30
CA ILE A 97 9.33 10.44 -21.52
C ILE A 97 10.49 11.22 -22.13
N PHE A 98 11.38 11.74 -21.28
CA PHE A 98 12.59 12.44 -21.70
C PHE A 98 13.78 11.49 -21.63
N ALA A 99 14.25 11.01 -22.78
CA ALA A 99 15.49 10.25 -22.87
C ALA A 99 16.67 11.20 -22.59
N VAL A 100 17.58 10.81 -21.69
CA VAL A 100 18.73 11.63 -21.26
C VAL A 100 20.03 10.88 -21.54
N ASP A 101 21.03 11.58 -22.09
CA ASP A 101 22.37 11.03 -22.28
C ASP A 101 23.46 12.12 -22.32
N HIS A 102 24.73 11.73 -22.33
CA HIS A 102 25.88 12.62 -22.53
C HIS A 102 26.32 12.71 -24.00
N HIS A 103 27.07 13.76 -24.34
CA HIS A 103 27.86 13.83 -25.57
C HIS A 103 29.07 12.89 -25.49
N ASP A 104 29.31 12.10 -26.54
CA ASP A 104 30.42 11.14 -26.62
C ASP A 104 31.80 11.82 -26.79
N ASP A 105 31.82 13.13 -26.96
CA ASP A 105 32.95 13.92 -27.47
C ASP A 105 33.78 14.53 -26.33
N GLY A 106 34.09 13.76 -25.28
CA GLY A 106 35.20 13.94 -24.32
C GLY A 106 35.56 15.33 -23.72
N SER A 107 34.78 16.39 -23.94
CA SER A 107 35.26 17.78 -23.79
C SER A 107 34.57 18.58 -22.68
N SER A 108 33.44 18.12 -22.13
CA SER A 108 32.95 18.59 -20.82
C SER A 108 31.92 17.63 -20.21
N SER A 109 31.94 17.47 -18.89
CA SER A 109 30.93 16.71 -18.13
C SER A 109 29.55 17.39 -18.08
N ASN A 110 29.38 18.55 -18.73
CA ASN A 110 28.18 19.38 -18.65
C ASN A 110 27.29 19.31 -19.91
N ASP A 111 27.71 18.56 -20.94
CA ASP A 111 26.99 18.49 -22.21
C ASP A 111 26.00 17.30 -22.22
N VAL A 112 24.89 17.47 -21.50
CA VAL A 112 23.80 16.49 -21.41
C VAL A 112 22.77 16.81 -22.49
N ARG A 113 22.49 15.83 -23.36
CA ARG A 113 21.43 15.90 -24.36
C ARG A 113 20.17 15.23 -23.84
N TRP A 114 19.04 15.71 -24.34
CA TRP A 114 17.75 15.08 -24.09
C TRP A 114 16.89 15.08 -25.34
N ASN A 115 16.01 14.09 -25.44
CA ASN A 115 14.96 14.03 -26.44
C ASN A 115 13.66 13.52 -25.83
N ALA A 116 12.56 14.22 -26.05
CA ALA A 116 11.25 13.75 -25.63
C ALA A 116 10.66 12.79 -26.68
N TYR A 117 10.09 11.69 -26.24
CA TYR A 117 9.41 10.71 -27.09
C TYR A 117 8.12 10.21 -26.42
N SER A 118 7.15 9.81 -27.23
CA SER A 118 5.97 9.08 -26.77
C SER A 118 6.33 7.62 -26.58
N GLN A 119 6.15 7.10 -25.37
CA GLN A 119 6.52 5.74 -24.99
C GLN A 119 5.53 4.72 -25.61
N PRO A 120 5.97 3.83 -26.52
CA PRO A 120 5.08 2.88 -27.20
C PRO A 120 4.21 2.01 -26.28
N LEU A 121 4.68 1.72 -25.08
CA LEU A 121 3.94 0.91 -24.11
C LEU A 121 2.68 1.61 -23.54
N PHE A 122 2.51 2.92 -23.75
CA PHE A 122 1.36 3.65 -23.22
C PHE A 122 0.02 3.13 -23.75
N GLN A 123 -0.04 2.72 -25.02
CA GLN A 123 -1.29 2.17 -25.58
C GLN A 123 -1.64 0.79 -24.99
N ARG A 124 -0.62 -0.04 -24.70
CA ARG A 124 -0.78 -1.32 -23.99
C ARG A 124 -1.36 -1.08 -22.59
N TYR A 125 -0.81 -0.11 -21.85
CA TYR A 125 -1.34 0.33 -20.56
C TYR A 125 -2.81 0.80 -20.61
N ILE A 126 -3.14 1.72 -21.51
CA ILE A 126 -4.52 2.20 -21.69
C ILE A 126 -5.47 1.06 -22.06
N SER A 127 -4.99 0.06 -22.82
CA SER A 127 -5.82 -1.10 -23.19
C SER A 127 -6.21 -1.94 -21.96
N TYR A 128 -5.32 -2.11 -20.98
CA TYR A 128 -5.64 -2.84 -19.75
C TYR A 128 -6.59 -2.11 -18.83
N LEU A 129 -6.43 -0.79 -18.69
CA LEU A 129 -7.40 0.01 -17.93
C LEU A 129 -8.81 0.03 -18.56
N ARG A 130 -8.93 -0.32 -19.85
CA ARG A 130 -10.21 -0.48 -20.56
C ARG A 130 -10.73 -1.92 -20.55
N ASP A 131 -9.91 -2.89 -20.15
CA ASP A 131 -10.24 -4.31 -20.24
C ASP A 131 -11.27 -4.69 -19.17
N ASN A 132 -12.51 -4.93 -19.60
CA ASN A 132 -13.59 -5.30 -18.71
C ASN A 132 -13.35 -6.67 -18.02
N GLU A 133 -12.50 -7.53 -18.56
CA GLU A 133 -12.16 -8.82 -17.95
C GLU A 133 -11.23 -8.64 -16.74
N ILE A 134 -10.35 -7.63 -16.77
CA ILE A 134 -9.53 -7.25 -15.62
C ILE A 134 -10.38 -6.54 -14.56
N GLY A 135 -11.36 -5.76 -14.99
CA GLY A 135 -12.29 -5.07 -14.11
C GLY A 135 -12.44 -3.60 -14.49
N LYS A 136 -13.42 -2.94 -13.89
CA LYS A 136 -13.70 -1.54 -14.20
C LYS A 136 -14.30 -0.81 -13.00
N THR A 137 -13.89 0.43 -12.81
CA THR A 137 -14.60 1.39 -11.97
C THR A 137 -15.57 2.18 -12.84
N PRO A 138 -16.88 2.06 -12.62
CA PRO A 138 -17.85 2.81 -13.41
C PRO A 138 -17.81 4.30 -13.04
N LEU A 139 -17.87 5.18 -14.04
CA LEU A 139 -18.15 6.60 -13.82
C LEU A 139 -19.65 6.75 -13.47
N LEU A 140 -19.96 7.22 -12.27
CA LEU A 140 -21.31 7.55 -11.83
C LEU A 140 -21.63 9.03 -12.11
N PRO A 141 -22.91 9.42 -12.25
CA PRO A 141 -23.30 10.79 -12.63
C PRO A 141 -22.78 11.90 -11.70
N ASN A 142 -22.53 11.57 -10.43
CA ASN A 142 -22.06 12.53 -9.41
C ASN A 142 -20.54 12.46 -9.17
N ASP A 143 -19.81 11.63 -9.93
CA ASP A 143 -18.35 11.59 -9.81
C ASP A 143 -17.74 12.83 -10.46
N GLU A 144 -16.78 13.43 -9.78
CA GLU A 144 -15.89 14.42 -10.37
C GLU A 144 -14.79 13.69 -11.16
N GLN A 145 -14.67 13.97 -12.45
CA GLN A 145 -13.54 13.50 -13.26
C GLN A 145 -12.39 14.50 -13.15
N VAL A 146 -11.19 14.00 -12.87
CA VAL A 146 -9.96 14.78 -12.77
C VAL A 146 -8.98 14.27 -13.81
N GLU A 147 -8.58 15.12 -14.75
CA GLU A 147 -7.62 14.73 -15.79
C GLU A 147 -6.25 14.45 -15.15
N PHE A 148 -5.61 13.33 -15.47
CA PHE A 148 -4.32 12.97 -14.92
C PHE A 148 -3.25 14.04 -15.20
N ALA A 149 -3.31 14.71 -16.34
CA ALA A 149 -2.40 15.82 -16.67
C ALA A 149 -2.58 17.06 -15.77
N SER A 150 -3.67 17.15 -15.01
CA SER A 150 -3.97 18.27 -14.10
C SER A 150 -3.48 18.06 -12.67
N ILE A 151 -2.82 16.93 -12.38
CA ILE A 151 -2.24 16.65 -11.07
C ILE A 151 -0.71 16.70 -11.10
N VAL A 152 -0.13 17.29 -10.06
CA VAL A 152 1.30 17.26 -9.77
C VAL A 152 1.53 16.22 -8.68
N ARG A 153 2.35 15.23 -8.98
CA ARG A 153 2.76 14.16 -8.05
C ARG A 153 4.08 14.56 -7.38
N TYR A 154 4.12 14.44 -6.05
CA TYR A 154 5.27 14.83 -5.23
C TYR A 154 6.02 13.59 -4.75
N ASP A 155 5.52 12.92 -3.72
CA ASP A 155 6.19 11.80 -3.09
C ASP A 155 5.25 10.61 -2.98
N GLN A 156 5.77 9.45 -3.36
CA GLN A 156 5.13 8.18 -3.07
C GLN A 156 5.05 7.98 -1.54
N LEU A 157 3.84 7.79 -1.07
CA LEU A 157 3.54 7.36 0.29
C LEU A 157 3.85 5.86 0.37
N GLY A 158 4.40 5.40 1.50
CA GLY A 158 4.91 4.04 1.65
C GLY A 158 3.89 2.93 1.33
N GLY A 159 4.39 1.70 1.20
CA GLY A 159 3.60 0.51 0.85
C GLY A 159 3.81 0.04 -0.59
N ARG A 160 3.22 -1.12 -0.93
CA ARG A 160 3.33 -1.75 -2.27
C ARG A 160 2.44 -1.10 -3.34
N GLY A 161 1.58 -0.14 -2.96
CA GLY A 161 0.66 0.55 -3.86
C GLY A 161 1.20 1.87 -4.43
N CYS A 162 0.40 2.50 -5.30
CA CYS A 162 0.74 3.78 -5.94
C CYS A 162 0.21 4.99 -5.16
N ALA A 163 0.09 4.87 -3.84
CA ALA A 163 -0.35 5.98 -3.01
C ALA A 163 0.65 7.12 -3.17
N THR A 164 0.24 8.22 -3.77
CA THR A 164 1.14 9.33 -4.09
C THR A 164 0.54 10.61 -3.57
N ARG A 165 1.33 11.42 -2.86
CA ARG A 165 0.91 12.75 -2.46
C ARG A 165 0.86 13.65 -3.68
N ILE A 166 -0.28 14.30 -3.91
CA ILE A 166 -0.52 15.12 -5.10
C ILE A 166 -1.09 16.50 -4.76
N ARG A 167 -0.91 17.45 -5.68
CA ARG A 167 -1.65 18.72 -5.75
C ARG A 167 -2.35 18.83 -7.10
N ARG A 168 -3.52 19.46 -7.12
CA ARG A 168 -4.23 19.78 -8.36
C ARG A 168 -3.80 21.15 -8.90
N MET A 169 -3.55 21.25 -10.19
CA MET A 169 -3.17 22.51 -10.85
C MET A 169 -4.34 23.50 -10.96
N ASP A 170 -5.58 23.00 -11.03
CA ASP A 170 -6.79 23.81 -11.22
C ASP A 170 -7.36 24.41 -9.92
N LYS A 171 -6.73 24.11 -8.77
CA LYS A 171 -7.15 24.62 -7.45
C LYS A 171 -6.04 25.43 -6.83
N SER A 172 -6.41 26.59 -6.30
CA SER A 172 -5.51 27.44 -5.50
C SER A 172 -5.23 26.89 -4.10
N SER A 173 -5.67 25.67 -3.78
CA SER A 173 -5.56 25.12 -2.42
C SER A 173 -4.15 24.59 -2.17
N GLU A 174 -3.57 25.00 -1.04
CA GLU A 174 -2.38 24.38 -0.45
C GLU A 174 -2.63 22.92 -0.01
N ASP A 175 -3.87 22.45 -0.12
CA ASP A 175 -4.28 21.12 0.33
C ASP A 175 -3.74 20.01 -0.57
N PHE A 176 -2.91 19.16 0.02
CA PHE A 176 -2.51 17.90 -0.57
C PHE A 176 -3.68 16.91 -0.59
N MET A 177 -3.70 16.07 -1.63
CA MET A 177 -4.54 14.89 -1.72
C MET A 177 -3.67 13.66 -1.92
N VAL A 178 -4.28 12.47 -1.85
CA VAL A 178 -3.62 11.21 -2.19
C VAL A 178 -4.20 10.69 -3.50
N PHE A 179 -3.34 10.50 -4.51
CA PHE A 179 -3.67 9.68 -5.66
C PHE A 179 -3.54 8.21 -5.28
N LYS A 180 -4.59 7.43 -5.52
CA LYS A 180 -4.58 5.96 -5.36
C LYS A 180 -5.13 5.33 -6.64
N GLY A 181 -4.28 4.60 -7.35
CA GLY A 181 -4.57 4.06 -8.67
C GLY A 181 -3.40 3.28 -9.25
N ILE A 182 -3.45 3.01 -10.54
CA ILE A 182 -2.34 2.46 -11.31
C ILE A 182 -1.97 3.51 -12.35
N ASP A 183 -0.89 4.25 -12.13
CA ASP A 183 -0.39 5.25 -13.09
C ASP A 183 0.59 4.63 -14.10
N PHE A 184 0.95 5.40 -15.14
CA PHE A 184 1.84 4.88 -16.18
C PHE A 184 3.24 4.53 -15.66
N ARG A 185 3.74 5.24 -14.64
CA ARG A 185 4.99 4.89 -13.95
C ARG A 185 4.90 3.46 -13.40
N THR A 186 3.83 3.16 -12.67
CA THR A 186 3.59 1.83 -12.10
C THR A 186 3.50 0.77 -13.18
N PHE A 187 2.82 1.07 -14.29
CA PHE A 187 2.80 0.17 -15.43
C PHE A 187 4.21 -0.12 -15.94
N LEU A 188 5.06 0.90 -16.14
CA LEU A 188 6.43 0.70 -16.61
C LEU A 188 7.31 -0.08 -15.62
N THR A 189 6.98 -0.07 -14.33
CA THR A 189 7.71 -0.83 -13.30
C THR A 189 7.37 -2.32 -13.32
N TYR A 190 6.15 -2.68 -13.68
CA TYR A 190 5.63 -4.06 -13.55
C TYR A 190 5.18 -4.69 -14.88
N ALA A 191 5.39 -4.01 -16.00
CA ALA A 191 5.17 -4.58 -17.32
C ALA A 191 6.33 -5.50 -17.69
N ASP A 192 6.00 -6.64 -18.27
CA ASP A 192 6.91 -7.73 -18.63
C ASP A 192 6.57 -8.27 -20.04
N ASP A 193 7.40 -9.19 -20.51
CA ASP A 193 7.16 -9.94 -21.76
C ASP A 193 6.42 -11.27 -21.54
N GLU A 194 6.09 -11.61 -20.28
CA GLU A 194 5.38 -12.82 -19.84
C GLU A 194 3.86 -12.62 -19.67
N GLY A 195 3.31 -11.61 -20.35
CA GLY A 195 1.87 -11.37 -20.43
C GLY A 195 1.31 -10.39 -19.40
N ASP A 196 2.18 -9.62 -18.73
CA ASP A 196 1.83 -8.54 -17.80
C ASP A 196 0.96 -9.00 -16.62
N LYS A 197 1.16 -10.24 -16.15
CA LYS A 197 0.27 -10.83 -15.13
C LYS A 197 0.21 -9.98 -13.86
N THR A 198 1.37 -9.51 -13.39
CA THR A 198 1.49 -8.69 -12.19
C THR A 198 0.72 -7.38 -12.32
N ILE A 199 0.97 -6.59 -13.37
CA ILE A 199 0.31 -5.31 -13.55
C ILE A 199 -1.19 -5.46 -13.86
N ARG A 200 -1.60 -6.49 -14.61
CA ARG A 200 -3.03 -6.82 -14.83
C ARG A 200 -3.71 -7.14 -13.49
N HIS A 201 -3.06 -7.91 -12.62
CA HIS A 201 -3.57 -8.21 -11.29
C HIS A 201 -3.68 -6.95 -10.42
N MET A 202 -2.67 -6.07 -10.42
CA MET A 202 -2.73 -4.81 -9.67
C MET A 202 -3.90 -3.92 -10.13
N ILE A 203 -4.17 -3.83 -11.44
CA ILE A 203 -5.33 -3.12 -11.99
C ILE A 203 -6.64 -3.76 -11.50
N HIS A 204 -6.74 -5.09 -11.55
CA HIS A 204 -7.91 -5.83 -11.06
C HIS A 204 -8.21 -5.53 -9.58
N VAL A 205 -7.20 -5.64 -8.73
CA VAL A 205 -7.30 -5.43 -7.28
C VAL A 205 -7.69 -3.99 -6.94
N TRP A 206 -7.09 -3.02 -7.64
CA TRP A 206 -7.46 -1.62 -7.47
C TRP A 206 -8.91 -1.36 -7.89
N HIS A 207 -9.38 -1.89 -9.03
CA HIS A 207 -10.79 -1.74 -9.41
C HIS A 207 -11.74 -2.40 -8.40
N ARG A 208 -11.41 -3.61 -7.91
CA ARG A 208 -12.21 -4.34 -6.93
C ARG A 208 -12.33 -3.57 -5.62
N SER A 209 -11.23 -3.11 -5.05
CA SER A 209 -11.18 -2.35 -3.80
C SER A 209 -11.89 -0.99 -3.92
N ASN A 210 -11.70 -0.30 -5.04
CA ASN A 210 -12.41 0.94 -5.30
C ASN A 210 -13.94 0.72 -5.38
N ASN A 211 -14.38 -0.32 -6.09
CA ASN A 211 -15.79 -0.69 -6.15
C ASN A 211 -16.32 -1.12 -4.78
N LEU A 212 -15.53 -1.81 -3.96
CA LEU A 212 -15.88 -2.15 -2.58
C LEU A 212 -16.16 -0.88 -1.76
N LEU A 213 -15.22 0.06 -1.71
CA LEU A 213 -15.36 1.31 -0.94
C LEU A 213 -16.57 2.14 -1.38
N ARG A 214 -16.88 2.14 -2.68
CA ARG A 214 -18.02 2.89 -3.22
C ARG A 214 -19.38 2.30 -2.86
N ASN A 215 -19.43 0.99 -2.62
CA ASN A 215 -20.66 0.29 -2.23
C ASN A 215 -20.75 0.06 -0.71
N MET A 216 -19.66 0.26 0.02
CA MET A 216 -19.62 0.12 1.46
C MET A 216 -20.49 1.18 2.16
N PRO A 217 -21.31 0.81 3.16
CA PRO A 217 -21.99 1.79 3.99
C PRO A 217 -20.99 2.73 4.65
N LYS A 218 -21.31 4.03 4.73
CA LYS A 218 -20.41 5.04 5.28
C LYS A 218 -20.17 4.82 6.77
N HIS A 219 -18.94 5.04 7.22
CA HIS A 219 -18.55 4.99 8.63
C HIS A 219 -17.42 5.99 8.90
N PRO A 220 -17.40 6.68 10.05
CA PRO A 220 -16.36 7.67 10.35
C PRO A 220 -14.94 7.08 10.43
N ASN A 221 -14.80 5.84 10.92
CA ASN A 221 -13.50 5.18 11.06
C ASN A 221 -13.08 4.33 9.85
N VAL A 222 -13.76 4.47 8.70
CA VAL A 222 -13.40 3.80 7.44
C VAL A 222 -13.25 4.83 6.34
N LEU A 223 -12.27 4.64 5.46
CA LEU A 223 -12.00 5.56 4.36
C LEU A 223 -13.29 5.86 3.58
N PRO A 224 -13.62 7.14 3.32
CA PRO A 224 -14.83 7.47 2.59
C PRO A 224 -14.74 6.98 1.14
N ALA A 225 -15.89 6.63 0.56
CA ALA A 225 -16.01 6.32 -0.85
C ALA A 225 -15.39 7.45 -1.71
N PRO A 226 -14.46 7.12 -2.63
CA PRO A 226 -13.86 8.12 -3.49
C PRO A 226 -14.91 8.66 -4.48
N SER A 227 -15.00 9.99 -4.55
CA SER A 227 -15.90 10.71 -5.46
C SER A 227 -15.16 11.47 -6.57
N LYS A 228 -13.82 11.44 -6.54
CA LYS A 228 -12.95 12.08 -7.54
C LYS A 228 -12.17 11.00 -8.27
N LEU A 229 -12.54 10.75 -9.52
CA LEU A 229 -11.94 9.71 -10.36
C LEU A 229 -10.94 10.34 -11.31
N VAL A 230 -9.72 9.81 -11.32
CA VAL A 230 -8.63 10.31 -12.16
C VAL A 230 -8.66 9.58 -13.50
N THR A 231 -8.65 10.32 -14.59
CA THR A 231 -8.82 9.79 -15.94
C THR A 231 -7.70 10.19 -16.89
N TYR A 232 -7.47 9.37 -17.91
CA TYR A 232 -6.79 9.77 -19.13
C TYR A 232 -7.81 10.11 -20.23
N GLY A 233 -7.70 11.31 -20.79
CA GLY A 233 -8.54 11.81 -21.88
C GLY A 233 -9.81 12.51 -21.40
N SER A 234 -10.25 13.50 -22.16
CA SER A 234 -11.47 14.27 -21.87
C SER A 234 -12.74 13.55 -22.32
N GLN A 235 -13.79 13.53 -21.48
CA GLN A 235 -15.12 12.92 -21.70
C GLN A 235 -15.05 11.41 -22.06
N ASP A 236 -15.62 10.57 -21.21
CA ASP A 236 -15.48 9.10 -21.29
C ASP A 236 -14.02 8.61 -21.15
N GLY A 237 -13.23 9.37 -20.39
CA GLY A 237 -11.83 9.07 -20.09
C GLY A 237 -11.65 7.74 -19.37
N VAL A 238 -10.47 7.16 -19.52
CA VAL A 238 -10.13 5.87 -18.91
C VAL A 238 -9.71 6.11 -17.48
N VAL A 239 -10.45 5.54 -16.51
CA VAL A 239 -10.15 5.72 -15.09
C VAL A 239 -8.88 4.96 -14.72
N CYS A 240 -7.87 5.69 -14.24
CA CYS A 240 -6.60 5.13 -13.79
C CYS A 240 -6.39 5.25 -12.28
N GLY A 241 -7.23 6.02 -11.58
CA GLY A 241 -7.09 6.21 -10.14
C GLY A 241 -8.23 6.98 -9.51
N THR A 242 -8.05 7.30 -8.24
CA THR A 242 -8.95 8.10 -7.41
C THR A 242 -8.15 9.12 -6.61
N LEU A 243 -8.80 10.23 -6.22
CA LEU A 243 -8.25 11.15 -5.23
C LEU A 243 -8.92 10.96 -3.87
N GLN A 244 -8.11 10.70 -2.86
CA GLN A 244 -8.50 10.48 -1.47
C GLN A 244 -8.00 11.63 -0.58
N PRO A 245 -8.61 11.85 0.61
CA PRO A 245 -8.11 12.83 1.57
C PRO A 245 -6.67 12.53 2.00
N PHE A 246 -5.85 13.57 2.16
CA PHE A 246 -4.55 13.44 2.79
C PHE A 246 -4.69 13.62 4.31
N TYR A 247 -4.32 12.58 5.06
CA TYR A 247 -4.39 12.56 6.52
C TYR A 247 -3.08 13.08 7.11
N VAL A 248 -3.04 14.36 7.46
CA VAL A 248 -1.84 15.06 7.95
C VAL A 248 -1.24 14.47 9.24
N GLY A 249 -2.04 13.71 9.99
CA GLY A 249 -1.58 13.01 11.19
C GLY A 249 -0.70 11.79 10.90
N GLY A 250 -0.60 11.36 9.63
CA GLY A 250 0.09 10.15 9.22
C GLY A 250 -0.68 8.90 9.64
N ASP A 251 0.02 7.79 9.85
CA ASP A 251 -0.54 6.52 10.33
C ASP A 251 -0.10 6.18 11.76
N VAL A 252 -0.80 5.25 12.40
CA VAL A 252 -0.51 4.81 13.77
C VAL A 252 0.86 4.11 13.88
N GLY A 253 1.30 3.38 12.85
CA GLY A 253 2.62 2.73 12.82
C GLY A 253 3.75 3.76 12.94
N SER A 254 3.76 4.74 12.04
CA SER A 254 4.69 5.88 12.05
C SER A 254 4.64 6.63 13.40
N ARG A 255 3.45 6.76 14.02
CA ARG A 255 3.35 7.38 15.34
C ARG A 255 4.03 6.56 16.43
N ILE A 256 3.86 5.25 16.44
CA ILE A 256 4.51 4.33 17.39
C ILE A 256 6.03 4.45 17.25
N GLU A 257 6.56 4.34 16.03
CA GLU A 257 8.00 4.44 15.75
C GLU A 257 8.57 5.78 16.19
N LYS A 258 7.90 6.89 15.83
CA LYS A 258 8.30 8.24 16.27
C LYS A 258 8.32 8.34 17.79
N SER A 259 7.33 7.78 18.47
CA SER A 259 7.27 7.79 19.94
C SER A 259 8.43 6.98 20.54
N ASN A 260 8.75 5.83 19.95
CA ASN A 260 9.84 4.96 20.39
C ASN A 260 11.20 5.61 20.18
N ALA A 261 11.44 6.23 19.02
CA ALA A 261 12.65 6.99 18.72
C ALA A 261 12.89 8.13 19.72
N LEU A 262 11.81 8.80 20.15
CA LEU A 262 11.85 9.85 21.17
C LEU A 262 11.84 9.31 22.61
N ARG A 263 11.75 7.98 22.80
CA ARG A 263 11.61 7.31 24.10
C ARG A 263 10.44 7.85 24.93
N THR A 264 9.38 8.27 24.26
CA THR A 264 8.13 8.74 24.87
C THR A 264 7.04 7.69 24.72
N ARG A 265 6.03 7.73 25.60
CA ARG A 265 4.82 6.91 25.47
C ARG A 265 3.69 7.71 24.83
N ILE A 266 2.90 7.07 23.98
CA ILE A 266 1.63 7.64 23.52
C ILE A 266 0.68 7.68 24.74
N PRO A 267 0.00 8.81 25.03
CA PRO A 267 -0.88 8.94 26.18
C PRO A 267 -2.01 7.88 26.21
N LEU A 268 -2.39 7.42 27.40
CA LEU A 268 -3.46 6.42 27.58
C LEU A 268 -4.80 6.89 27.00
N ALA A 269 -5.13 8.17 27.14
CA ALA A 269 -6.33 8.76 26.55
C ALA A 269 -6.36 8.62 25.02
N THR A 270 -5.21 8.82 24.37
CA THR A 270 -5.07 8.64 22.92
C THR A 270 -5.16 7.16 22.55
N LYS A 271 -4.51 6.29 23.33
CA LYS A 271 -4.56 4.84 23.13
C LYS A 271 -5.98 4.29 23.17
N VAL A 272 -6.76 4.57 24.23
CA VAL A 272 -8.12 4.05 24.36
C VAL A 272 -9.05 4.55 23.25
N ARG A 273 -8.90 5.82 22.85
CA ARG A 273 -9.65 6.37 21.70
C ARG A 273 -9.31 5.62 20.42
N TRP A 274 -8.02 5.43 20.14
CA TRP A 274 -7.56 4.72 18.95
C TRP A 274 -7.96 3.24 18.96
N CYS A 275 -7.88 2.55 20.09
CA CYS A 275 -8.40 1.18 20.20
C CYS A 275 -9.91 1.13 19.92
N THR A 276 -10.67 2.14 20.36
CA THR A 276 -12.11 2.27 20.07
C THR A 276 -12.36 2.49 18.58
N ASP A 277 -11.64 3.40 17.94
CA ASP A 277 -11.76 3.70 16.52
C ASP A 277 -11.41 2.47 15.65
N MET A 278 -10.33 1.75 15.99
CA MET A 278 -9.94 0.51 15.33
C MET A 278 -11.03 -0.55 15.44
N ALA A 279 -11.54 -0.79 16.66
CA ALA A 279 -12.60 -1.75 16.89
C ALA A 279 -13.90 -1.38 16.15
N ALA A 280 -14.23 -0.08 16.08
CA ALA A 280 -15.41 0.42 15.38
C ALA A 280 -15.30 0.19 13.87
N ALA A 281 -14.13 0.44 13.29
CA ALA A 281 -13.87 0.17 11.88
C ALA A 281 -14.06 -1.32 11.54
N ILE A 282 -13.46 -2.22 12.31
CA ILE A 282 -13.55 -3.67 12.04
C ILE A 282 -14.95 -4.22 12.29
N ALA A 283 -15.64 -3.76 13.35
CA ALA A 283 -17.04 -4.10 13.57
C ALA A 283 -17.92 -3.65 12.40
N HIS A 284 -17.70 -2.45 11.86
CA HIS A 284 -18.41 -1.97 10.67
C HIS A 284 -18.16 -2.86 9.45
N THR A 285 -16.89 -3.23 9.19
CA THR A 285 -16.46 -4.11 8.10
C THR A 285 -17.24 -5.44 8.10
N HIS A 286 -17.33 -6.12 9.25
CA HIS A 286 -18.04 -7.41 9.32
C HIS A 286 -19.56 -7.28 9.48
N ARG A 287 -20.03 -6.30 10.25
CA ARG A 287 -21.46 -6.23 10.63
C ARG A 287 -22.30 -5.49 9.62
N GLN A 288 -21.78 -4.42 9.02
CA GLN A 288 -22.51 -3.58 8.07
C GLN A 288 -22.07 -3.83 6.63
N ALA A 289 -20.76 -3.82 6.37
CA ALA A 289 -20.23 -3.98 5.02
C ALA A 289 -20.23 -5.43 4.51
N LYS A 290 -20.29 -6.41 5.43
CA LYS A 290 -20.30 -7.85 5.11
C LYS A 290 -19.10 -8.25 4.26
N THR A 291 -17.93 -7.74 4.62
CA THR A 291 -16.66 -7.96 3.91
C THR A 291 -15.51 -8.15 4.92
N TYR A 292 -14.28 -8.11 4.43
CA TYR A 292 -13.05 -8.21 5.22
C TYR A 292 -11.99 -7.22 4.72
N HIS A 293 -10.99 -6.93 5.55
CA HIS A 293 -9.86 -6.06 5.21
C HIS A 293 -8.59 -6.84 4.86
N MET A 294 -8.32 -7.96 5.55
CA MET A 294 -7.15 -8.85 5.41
C MET A 294 -5.80 -8.28 5.88
N ASP A 295 -5.58 -6.97 5.79
CA ASP A 295 -4.33 -6.31 6.20
C ASP A 295 -4.54 -5.36 7.41
N ILE A 296 -5.04 -5.89 8.53
CA ILE A 296 -5.25 -5.08 9.74
C ILE A 296 -3.92 -4.91 10.47
N LYS A 297 -3.33 -3.71 10.39
CA LYS A 297 -2.09 -3.32 11.07
C LYS A 297 -2.07 -1.83 11.39
N PRO A 298 -1.23 -1.36 12.34
CA PRO A 298 -1.14 0.06 12.68
C PRO A 298 -0.92 1.00 11.49
N GLY A 299 -0.13 0.57 10.50
CA GLY A 299 0.15 1.35 9.29
C GLY A 299 -1.06 1.68 8.42
N ASN A 300 -2.15 0.93 8.55
CA ASN A 300 -3.36 1.11 7.74
C ASN A 300 -4.44 1.95 8.45
N PHE A 301 -4.19 2.38 9.68
CA PHE A 301 -5.05 3.32 10.41
C PHE A 301 -4.46 4.73 10.31
N LEU A 302 -5.09 5.56 9.49
CA LEU A 302 -4.71 6.94 9.24
C LEU A 302 -5.29 7.87 10.30
N ILE A 303 -4.55 8.92 10.68
CA ILE A 303 -4.93 9.86 11.74
C ILE A 303 -5.45 11.16 11.09
N ASP A 304 -6.73 11.46 11.32
CA ASP A 304 -7.37 12.68 10.84
C ASP A 304 -6.95 13.94 11.62
N GLN A 305 -7.44 15.09 11.16
CA GLN A 305 -7.15 16.40 11.77
C GLN A 305 -7.66 16.53 13.22
N ASP A 306 -8.69 15.76 13.58
CA ASP A 306 -9.28 15.72 14.92
C ASP A 306 -8.62 14.65 15.81
N GLY A 307 -7.69 13.88 15.23
CA GLY A 307 -6.93 12.82 15.88
C GLY A 307 -7.68 11.50 16.04
N ASN A 308 -8.75 11.28 15.27
CA ASN A 308 -9.45 10.00 15.15
C ASN A 308 -8.78 9.12 14.09
N LEU A 309 -9.05 7.82 14.14
CA LEU A 309 -8.53 6.88 13.15
C LEU A 309 -9.50 6.58 12.02
N VAL A 310 -8.96 6.43 10.83
CA VAL A 310 -9.64 6.00 9.60
C VAL A 310 -8.90 4.81 8.99
N LEU A 311 -9.58 3.68 8.82
CA LEU A 311 -9.02 2.50 8.16
C LEU A 311 -8.98 2.68 6.64
N GLY A 312 -7.78 2.60 6.06
CA GLY A 312 -7.52 2.68 4.61
C GLY A 312 -6.72 1.49 4.08
N ASP A 313 -6.26 1.61 2.83
CA ASP A 313 -5.46 0.59 2.11
C ASP A 313 -6.22 -0.73 1.85
N TRP A 314 -7.36 -0.61 1.17
CA TRP A 314 -8.28 -1.72 0.85
C TRP A 314 -7.86 -2.54 -0.39
N GLU A 315 -6.76 -2.17 -1.04
CA GLU A 315 -6.19 -2.78 -2.25
C GLU A 315 -5.33 -4.04 -1.94
N GLN A 316 -5.74 -4.88 -0.99
CA GLN A 316 -4.88 -5.95 -0.48
C GLN A 316 -5.14 -7.30 -1.15
N THR A 317 -4.05 -8.00 -1.40
CA THR A 317 -4.02 -9.36 -1.96
C THR A 317 -3.49 -10.38 -0.98
N ASP A 318 -2.95 -9.90 0.15
CA ASP A 318 -2.25 -10.68 1.13
C ASP A 318 -2.42 -10.11 2.55
N ALA A 319 -2.19 -10.94 3.56
CA ALA A 319 -2.12 -10.53 4.96
C ALA A 319 -0.64 -10.51 5.41
N PRO A 320 -0.22 -9.62 6.33
CA PRO A 320 1.13 -9.65 6.87
C PRO A 320 1.37 -10.84 7.81
N THR A 321 2.55 -11.46 7.75
CA THR A 321 2.97 -12.49 8.72
C THR A 321 2.85 -12.03 10.16
N THR A 322 3.04 -10.73 10.42
CA THR A 322 3.07 -10.15 11.76
C THR A 322 1.70 -9.99 12.41
N THR A 323 0.63 -10.03 11.62
CA THR A 323 -0.73 -9.77 12.10
C THR A 323 -1.74 -10.85 11.75
N ILE A 324 -1.52 -11.64 10.70
CA ILE A 324 -2.43 -12.73 10.31
C ILE A 324 -2.63 -13.73 11.46
N ALA A 325 -3.86 -14.24 11.60
CA ALA A 325 -4.16 -15.33 12.52
C ALA A 325 -3.46 -16.63 12.10
N PRO A 326 -2.87 -17.40 13.03
CA PRO A 326 -2.15 -18.63 12.69
C PRO A 326 -2.98 -19.66 11.92
N GLU A 327 -4.29 -19.76 12.19
CA GLU A 327 -5.18 -20.67 11.48
C GLU A 327 -5.58 -20.18 10.09
N ALA A 328 -5.33 -18.92 9.76
CA ALA A 328 -5.64 -18.32 8.45
C ALA A 328 -4.45 -18.39 7.47
N ASP A 329 -3.36 -19.09 7.82
CA ASP A 329 -2.13 -19.27 7.02
C ASP A 329 -2.31 -20.12 5.76
N GLY A 330 -3.54 -20.50 5.40
CA GLY A 330 -3.80 -21.34 4.24
C GLY A 330 -3.48 -22.82 4.45
N THR A 331 -3.21 -23.30 5.67
CA THR A 331 -2.96 -24.73 5.97
C THR A 331 -4.05 -25.42 6.78
N TRP A 332 -5.12 -24.71 7.12
CA TRP A 332 -6.26 -25.24 7.89
C TRP A 332 -7.55 -25.24 7.08
N ASP A 333 -8.38 -26.25 7.31
CA ASP A 333 -9.80 -26.28 6.93
C ASP A 333 -10.63 -25.92 8.16
N VAL A 334 -11.82 -25.36 7.94
CA VAL A 334 -12.75 -25.00 9.01
C VAL A 334 -14.13 -25.57 8.74
N GLU A 335 -14.75 -26.09 9.80
CA GLU A 335 -16.12 -26.61 9.79
C GLU A 335 -16.90 -26.07 10.98
N ILE A 336 -18.23 -25.97 10.83
CA ILE A 336 -19.13 -25.65 11.95
C ILE A 336 -19.49 -26.95 12.68
N GLU A 337 -19.20 -27.03 13.97
CA GLU A 337 -19.64 -28.18 14.78
C GLU A 337 -21.16 -28.18 14.94
N GLY A 338 -21.80 -29.27 14.54
CA GLY A 338 -23.23 -29.48 14.75
C GLY A 338 -23.58 -29.63 16.24
N GLY A 339 -24.57 -28.87 16.72
CA GLY A 339 -25.13 -29.01 18.07
C GLY A 339 -24.62 -28.01 19.10
N GLY A 340 -24.68 -26.71 18.80
CA GLY A 340 -24.27 -25.62 19.68
C GLY A 340 -24.82 -25.74 21.11
N GLY A 341 -23.96 -26.16 22.04
CA GLY A 341 -24.13 -25.92 23.47
C GLY A 341 -23.53 -24.56 23.84
N PRO A 342 -23.96 -23.96 24.97
CA PRO A 342 -23.48 -22.65 25.38
C PRO A 342 -21.96 -22.65 25.61
N VAL A 343 -21.25 -21.80 24.89
CA VAL A 343 -19.84 -21.50 25.16
C VAL A 343 -19.80 -20.42 26.24
N GLY A 344 -19.16 -20.72 27.38
CA GLY A 344 -18.53 -19.84 28.40
C GLY A 344 -19.22 -18.57 28.93
N ASN A 345 -19.91 -17.81 28.08
CA ASN A 345 -20.45 -16.47 28.35
C ASN A 345 -21.97 -16.37 28.08
N GLY A 346 -22.68 -17.49 27.88
CA GLY A 346 -24.14 -17.49 27.73
C GLY A 346 -24.65 -17.05 26.35
N LEU A 347 -23.77 -16.80 25.38
CA LEU A 347 -24.12 -16.61 23.98
C LEU A 347 -24.06 -17.96 23.25
N ASN A 348 -25.14 -18.29 22.54
CA ASN A 348 -25.25 -19.52 21.76
C ASN A 348 -24.48 -19.38 20.43
N ARG A 349 -23.15 -19.29 20.52
CA ARG A 349 -22.25 -19.14 19.36
C ARG A 349 -21.93 -20.52 18.78
N GLN A 350 -21.99 -20.64 17.45
CA GLN A 350 -21.54 -21.84 16.75
C GLN A 350 -20.05 -22.07 17.02
N ARG A 351 -19.70 -23.30 17.37
CA ARG A 351 -18.30 -23.69 17.57
C ARG A 351 -17.68 -24.07 16.24
N LEU A 352 -16.46 -23.60 16.01
CA LEU A 352 -15.67 -23.89 14.82
C LEU A 352 -14.66 -24.98 15.13
N ARG A 353 -14.53 -25.93 14.20
CA ARG A 353 -13.50 -26.97 14.21
C ARG A 353 -12.50 -26.69 13.12
N TYR A 354 -11.24 -26.50 13.50
CA TYR A 354 -10.14 -26.35 12.57
C TYR A 354 -9.39 -27.67 12.45
N THR A 355 -9.20 -28.13 11.22
CA THR A 355 -8.45 -29.36 10.93
C THR A 355 -7.30 -29.01 10.00
N LYS A 356 -6.09 -29.46 10.33
CA LYS A 356 -4.95 -29.22 9.46
C LYS A 356 -5.14 -29.99 8.15
N TYR A 357 -4.96 -29.30 7.03
CA TYR A 357 -5.13 -29.87 5.71
C TYR A 357 -3.99 -30.86 5.41
N GLU A 358 -4.32 -32.12 5.11
CA GLU A 358 -3.35 -33.19 4.82
C GLU A 358 -3.28 -33.58 3.34
N GLY A 359 -3.95 -32.82 2.46
CA GLY A 359 -3.97 -33.10 1.02
C GLY A 359 -2.75 -32.56 0.25
N PRO A 360 -2.76 -32.68 -1.09
CA PRO A 360 -1.72 -32.11 -1.95
C PRO A 360 -1.60 -30.59 -1.80
N SER A 361 -0.41 -30.01 -2.02
CA SER A 361 -0.22 -28.55 -1.97
C SER A 361 -1.32 -27.80 -2.73
N ARG A 362 -2.06 -26.95 -2.00
CA ARG A 362 -3.19 -26.18 -2.53
C ARG A 362 -2.76 -24.78 -2.92
N ARG A 363 -3.33 -24.25 -4.00
CA ARG A 363 -3.10 -22.88 -4.48
C ARG A 363 -4.36 -22.25 -5.06
N ASN A 364 -4.73 -21.06 -4.58
CA ASN A 364 -5.76 -20.21 -5.20
C ASN A 364 -5.22 -18.79 -5.52
N THR A 365 -3.92 -18.57 -5.32
CA THR A 365 -3.21 -17.35 -5.69
C THR A 365 -2.17 -17.62 -6.78
N GLU A 366 -2.16 -16.79 -7.83
CA GLU A 366 -1.21 -16.96 -8.93
C GLU A 366 0.23 -16.76 -8.45
N LYS A 367 1.16 -17.61 -8.94
CA LYS A 367 2.55 -17.63 -8.51
C LYS A 367 3.29 -16.33 -8.83
N ASP A 368 2.98 -15.75 -9.98
CA ASP A 368 3.69 -14.58 -10.51
C ASP A 368 3.19 -13.27 -9.87
N VAL A 369 2.10 -13.34 -9.09
CA VAL A 369 1.38 -12.17 -8.56
C VAL A 369 1.77 -11.78 -7.14
N LEU A 370 2.27 -12.71 -6.33
CA LEU A 370 2.54 -12.50 -4.89
C LEU A 370 4.03 -12.26 -4.55
N GLY A 371 4.94 -12.32 -5.52
CA GLY A 371 6.38 -12.33 -5.23
C GLY A 371 6.79 -13.52 -4.33
N ASP A 372 7.86 -13.34 -3.55
CA ASP A 372 8.53 -14.40 -2.75
C ASP A 372 7.88 -14.73 -1.39
N TYR A 373 6.56 -14.58 -1.22
CA TYR A 373 5.88 -14.93 0.05
C TYR A 373 5.21 -16.32 -0.04
N PRO A 374 5.93 -17.44 0.24
CA PRO A 374 5.47 -18.80 -0.03
C PRO A 374 4.33 -19.30 0.87
N TRP A 375 4.10 -18.67 2.02
CA TRP A 375 3.11 -19.11 3.00
C TRP A 375 1.68 -18.69 2.64
N ASN A 376 1.50 -17.85 1.61
CA ASN A 376 0.20 -17.35 1.11
C ASN A 376 -0.29 -18.07 -0.13
N THR A 377 0.16 -19.32 -0.32
CA THR A 377 -0.21 -20.12 -1.48
C THR A 377 -1.74 -20.32 -1.54
N TRP A 378 -2.41 -20.35 -0.39
CA TRP A 378 -3.87 -20.41 -0.30
C TRP A 378 -4.42 -19.29 0.57
N ASN A 379 -5.02 -18.27 -0.05
CA ASN A 379 -5.73 -17.21 0.65
C ASN A 379 -7.12 -17.73 1.07
N VAL A 380 -7.32 -17.92 2.38
CA VAL A 380 -8.59 -18.43 2.94
C VAL A 380 -9.72 -17.40 2.99
N PHE A 381 -9.40 -16.10 2.93
CA PHE A 381 -10.35 -15.04 3.22
C PHE A 381 -11.55 -15.01 2.26
N PRO A 382 -11.38 -15.18 0.93
CA PRO A 382 -12.52 -15.28 0.01
C PRO A 382 -13.46 -16.43 0.35
N ASP A 383 -12.91 -17.63 0.60
CA ASP A 383 -13.69 -18.84 0.88
C ASP A 383 -14.42 -18.73 2.23
N TRP A 384 -13.69 -18.32 3.28
CA TRP A 384 -14.27 -18.12 4.60
C TRP A 384 -15.30 -17.00 4.62
N SER A 385 -15.13 -15.94 3.82
CA SER A 385 -16.16 -14.90 3.69
C SER A 385 -17.47 -15.44 3.16
N ALA A 386 -17.43 -16.43 2.27
CA ALA A 386 -18.62 -17.01 1.65
C ALA A 386 -19.23 -18.12 2.52
N GLU A 387 -18.40 -18.99 3.09
CA GLU A 387 -18.85 -20.25 3.70
C GLU A 387 -18.78 -20.22 5.24
N HIS A 388 -17.83 -19.48 5.81
CA HIS A 388 -17.51 -19.49 7.24
C HIS A 388 -17.26 -18.07 7.80
N PRO A 389 -18.23 -17.14 7.70
CA PRO A 389 -18.02 -15.73 8.04
C PRO A 389 -17.58 -15.51 9.49
N LEU A 390 -17.90 -16.45 10.39
CA LEU A 390 -17.43 -16.42 11.78
C LEU A 390 -15.94 -16.72 11.92
N ALA A 391 -15.40 -17.65 11.11
CA ALA A 391 -13.98 -17.98 11.10
C ALA A 391 -13.16 -16.77 10.61
N LEU A 392 -13.64 -16.16 9.52
CA LEU A 392 -13.10 -14.91 8.99
C LEU A 392 -13.10 -13.78 10.04
N GLU A 393 -14.24 -13.56 10.70
CA GLU A 393 -14.35 -12.54 11.76
C GLU A 393 -13.33 -12.78 12.88
N LEU A 394 -13.15 -14.03 13.30
CA LEU A 394 -12.21 -14.38 14.37
C LEU A 394 -10.74 -14.23 13.97
N ALA A 395 -10.41 -14.44 12.69
CA ALA A 395 -9.08 -14.18 12.16
C ALA A 395 -8.77 -12.67 12.11
N GLU A 396 -9.75 -11.85 11.73
CA GLU A 396 -9.59 -10.38 11.76
C GLU A 396 -9.59 -9.81 13.19
N VAL A 397 -10.30 -10.44 14.14
CA VAL A 397 -10.19 -10.12 15.58
C VAL A 397 -8.77 -10.39 16.09
N PHE A 398 -8.14 -11.49 15.68
CA PHE A 398 -6.73 -11.73 16.02
C PHE A 398 -5.82 -10.63 15.47
N SER A 399 -6.02 -10.25 14.21
CA SER A 399 -5.25 -9.20 13.55
C SER A 399 -5.44 -7.83 14.24
N LEU A 400 -6.68 -7.51 14.63
CA LEU A 400 -7.00 -6.35 15.46
C LEU A 400 -6.34 -6.43 16.84
N GLY A 401 -6.32 -7.61 17.47
CA GLY A 401 -5.61 -7.86 18.73
C GLY A 401 -4.11 -7.57 18.60
N ARG A 402 -3.46 -8.07 17.54
CA ARG A 402 -2.05 -7.80 17.23
C ARG A 402 -1.78 -6.31 17.03
N ALA A 403 -2.58 -5.64 16.21
CA ALA A 403 -2.44 -4.20 15.96
C ALA A 403 -2.66 -3.38 17.24
N THR A 404 -3.62 -3.77 18.08
CA THR A 404 -3.88 -3.14 19.37
C THR A 404 -2.75 -3.38 20.37
N TRP A 405 -2.19 -4.59 20.41
CA TRP A 405 -0.99 -4.89 21.20
C TRP A 405 0.18 -4.00 20.77
N MET A 406 0.45 -3.86 19.46
CA MET A 406 1.50 -2.99 18.95
C MET A 406 1.30 -1.53 19.41
N LEU A 407 0.07 -1.00 19.35
CA LEU A 407 -0.25 0.35 19.84
C LEU A 407 -0.07 0.50 21.36
N LEU A 408 -0.60 -0.43 22.15
CA LEU A 408 -0.55 -0.34 23.61
C LEU A 408 0.86 -0.57 24.13
N ARG A 409 1.55 -1.58 23.61
CA ARG A 409 2.89 -1.96 24.04
C ARG A 409 3.96 -1.03 23.47
N GLN A 410 3.81 -0.58 22.23
CA GLN A 410 4.85 0.13 21.46
C GLN A 410 6.18 -0.66 21.39
N PRO A 411 6.18 -1.91 20.87
CA PRO A 411 7.42 -2.68 20.70
C PRO A 411 8.34 -2.04 19.65
N ASN A 412 9.57 -2.51 19.52
CA ASN A 412 10.33 -2.27 18.30
C ASN A 412 9.58 -2.97 17.15
N MET A 413 9.32 -2.25 16.07
CA MET A 413 8.49 -2.71 14.95
C MET A 413 9.31 -3.33 13.81
N ASP A 414 10.59 -3.59 14.06
CA ASP A 414 11.49 -4.32 13.17
C ASP A 414 11.16 -5.83 13.23
N PHE A 415 10.34 -6.26 12.28
CA PHE A 415 9.83 -7.64 12.18
C PHE A 415 10.23 -8.32 10.87
N ASP A 416 11.30 -7.83 10.22
CA ASP A 416 11.70 -8.28 8.89
C ASP A 416 12.06 -9.77 8.85
N GLU A 417 12.45 -10.35 9.99
CA GLU A 417 12.80 -11.77 10.14
C GLU A 417 11.59 -12.68 10.44
N ILE A 418 10.36 -12.14 10.56
CA ILE A 418 9.17 -12.93 10.87
C ILE A 418 8.59 -13.55 9.59
N GLU A 419 8.88 -14.83 9.39
CA GLU A 419 8.41 -15.63 8.27
C GLU A 419 7.05 -16.30 8.53
N HIS A 420 6.63 -16.42 9.79
CA HIS A 420 5.37 -17.06 10.17
C HIS A 420 4.72 -16.40 11.41
N PRO A 421 3.39 -16.25 11.48
CA PRO A 421 2.70 -15.56 12.58
C PRO A 421 2.99 -16.09 13.99
N SER A 422 3.25 -17.40 14.11
CA SER A 422 3.59 -18.02 15.40
C SER A 422 4.99 -17.66 15.92
N GLN A 423 5.88 -17.14 15.07
CA GLN A 423 7.24 -16.75 15.48
C GLN A 423 7.22 -15.46 16.31
N LEU A 424 6.25 -14.57 16.04
CA LEU A 424 6.14 -13.30 16.76
C LEU A 424 5.53 -13.53 18.15
N LYS A 425 6.39 -13.58 19.17
CA LYS A 425 5.98 -13.68 20.58
C LYS A 425 5.52 -12.34 21.12
N THR A 426 4.29 -12.26 21.59
CA THR A 426 3.79 -11.08 22.32
C THR A 426 4.20 -11.13 23.78
N SER A 427 4.52 -9.97 24.35
CA SER A 427 4.71 -9.80 25.79
C SER A 427 4.28 -8.41 26.23
N TRP A 428 4.00 -8.28 27.52
CA TRP A 428 3.67 -7.01 28.17
C TRP A 428 4.79 -6.47 29.06
N GLU A 429 5.98 -7.07 29.00
CA GLU A 429 7.16 -6.58 29.69
C GLU A 429 7.43 -5.14 29.28
N GLY A 430 7.48 -4.18 30.21
CA GLY A 430 7.69 -2.76 29.90
C GLY A 430 6.41 -1.95 29.59
N ALA A 431 5.24 -2.55 29.79
CA ALA A 431 3.92 -1.93 29.63
C ALA A 431 3.15 -1.79 30.95
N GLN A 432 3.84 -1.58 32.08
CA GLN A 432 3.20 -1.51 33.40
C GLN A 432 2.24 -0.33 33.56
N ASP A 433 2.27 0.63 32.63
CA ASP A 433 1.34 1.76 32.52
C ASP A 433 -0.02 1.38 31.90
N ILE A 434 -0.12 0.21 31.25
CA ILE A 434 -1.34 -0.22 30.57
C ILE A 434 -2.29 -0.89 31.58
N PRO A 435 -3.58 -0.50 31.64
CA PRO A 435 -4.55 -1.16 32.49
C PRO A 435 -4.65 -2.67 32.23
N THR A 436 -4.69 -3.47 33.29
CA THR A 436 -4.75 -4.94 33.18
C THR A 436 -5.96 -5.42 32.38
N ALA A 437 -7.10 -4.73 32.48
CA ALA A 437 -8.30 -5.07 31.70
C ALA A 437 -8.06 -4.95 30.18
N TRP A 438 -7.28 -3.94 29.76
CA TRP A 438 -6.94 -3.72 28.35
C TRP A 438 -6.02 -4.81 27.84
N MET A 439 -5.01 -5.17 28.64
CA MET A 439 -4.12 -6.29 28.34
C MET A 439 -4.91 -7.60 28.18
N TRP A 440 -5.82 -7.88 29.11
CA TRP A 440 -6.64 -9.08 29.07
C TRP A 440 -7.55 -9.15 27.84
N MET A 441 -8.20 -8.06 27.45
CA MET A 441 -9.01 -8.03 26.22
C MET A 441 -8.14 -8.32 24.98
N VAL A 442 -6.98 -7.69 24.88
CA VAL A 442 -6.05 -7.88 23.76
C VAL A 442 -5.52 -9.31 23.69
N ASP A 443 -5.13 -9.90 24.82
CA ASP A 443 -4.72 -11.30 24.90
C ASP A 443 -5.86 -12.23 24.49
N ARG A 444 -7.10 -11.92 24.87
CA ARG A 444 -8.29 -12.69 24.46
C ARG A 444 -8.56 -12.61 22.96
N CYS A 445 -8.35 -11.44 22.33
CA CYS A 445 -8.41 -11.30 20.87
C CYS A 445 -7.37 -12.19 20.18
N MET A 446 -6.21 -12.39 20.80
CA MET A 446 -5.10 -13.20 20.26
C MET A 446 -5.08 -14.64 20.80
N ALA A 447 -6.18 -15.14 21.38
CA ALA A 447 -6.24 -16.49 21.90
C ALA A 447 -5.91 -17.54 20.82
N GLU A 448 -5.18 -18.59 21.21
CA GLU A 448 -4.75 -19.67 20.31
C GLU A 448 -5.95 -20.42 19.73
N ASP A 449 -6.95 -20.78 20.56
CA ASP A 449 -8.23 -21.30 20.08
C ASP A 449 -9.11 -20.13 19.59
N PRO A 450 -9.47 -20.08 18.29
CA PRO A 450 -10.33 -19.02 17.77
C PRO A 450 -11.69 -18.94 18.47
N ASN A 451 -12.19 -20.04 19.05
CA ASN A 451 -13.48 -20.05 19.76
C ASN A 451 -13.45 -19.29 21.09
N GLU A 452 -12.28 -19.02 21.66
CA GLU A 452 -12.13 -18.24 22.90
C GLU A 452 -12.10 -16.73 22.66
N ARG A 453 -11.86 -16.33 21.40
CA ARG A 453 -11.77 -14.93 20.99
C ARG A 453 -13.14 -14.26 21.01
N PRO A 454 -13.23 -13.01 21.49
CA PRO A 454 -14.45 -12.22 21.38
C PRO A 454 -14.83 -12.00 19.91
N ASP A 455 -16.11 -11.76 19.64
CA ASP A 455 -16.52 -11.21 18.34
C ASP A 455 -16.26 -9.69 18.25
N THR A 456 -16.41 -9.11 17.07
CA THR A 456 -16.09 -7.69 16.84
C THR A 456 -16.95 -6.73 17.67
N MET A 457 -18.18 -7.12 18.00
CA MET A 457 -19.08 -6.29 18.81
C MET A 457 -18.73 -6.36 20.30
N GLU A 458 -18.30 -7.52 20.79
CA GLU A 458 -17.74 -7.67 22.14
C GLU A 458 -16.48 -6.79 22.31
N VAL A 459 -15.58 -6.78 21.32
CA VAL A 459 -14.36 -5.94 21.34
C VAL A 459 -14.72 -4.45 21.32
N LEU A 460 -15.62 -4.03 20.42
CA LEU A 460 -16.07 -2.63 20.33
C LEU A 460 -16.74 -2.17 21.63
N GLY A 461 -17.65 -2.98 22.18
CA GLY A 461 -18.38 -2.65 23.41
C GLY A 461 -17.43 -2.46 24.61
N PHE A 462 -16.38 -3.28 24.70
CA PHE A 462 -15.34 -3.13 25.71
C PHE A 462 -14.61 -1.78 25.58
N TRP A 463 -14.10 -1.45 24.39
CA TRP A 463 -13.33 -0.21 24.21
C TRP A 463 -14.19 1.05 24.39
N GLN A 464 -15.46 1.01 23.98
CA GLN A 464 -16.40 2.10 24.25
C GLN A 464 -16.63 2.32 25.76
N ALA A 465 -16.78 1.25 26.53
CA ALA A 465 -16.91 1.34 27.98
C ALA A 465 -15.65 1.91 28.64
N GLU A 466 -14.47 1.45 28.21
CA GLU A 466 -13.19 1.95 28.72
C GLU A 466 -12.94 3.42 28.36
N MET A 467 -13.32 3.84 27.14
CA MET A 467 -13.23 5.24 26.73
C MET A 467 -14.14 6.13 27.59
N ALA A 468 -15.37 5.70 27.86
CA ALA A 468 -16.30 6.43 28.73
C ALA A 468 -15.77 6.54 30.18
N ASN A 469 -15.23 5.45 30.73
CA ASN A 469 -14.61 5.44 32.06
C ASN A 469 -13.41 6.40 32.15
N PHE A 470 -12.60 6.47 31.09
CA PHE A 470 -11.44 7.36 31.03
C PHE A 470 -11.86 8.85 30.98
N GLN A 471 -12.92 9.17 30.23
CA GLN A 471 -13.46 10.53 30.18
C GLN A 471 -14.04 10.98 31.53
N LEU A 472 -14.74 10.09 32.24
CA LEU A 472 -15.32 10.38 33.56
C LEU A 472 -14.26 10.57 34.66
N SER A 473 -13.11 9.93 34.55
CA SER A 473 -12.00 10.04 35.52
C SER A 473 -11.05 11.21 35.26
N SER A 474 -11.22 11.89 34.11
CA SER A 474 -10.41 13.06 33.70
C SER A 474 -11.10 14.40 33.96
N VAL A 475 -12.34 14.37 34.47
CA VAL A 475 -13.12 15.53 34.96
C VAL A 475 -13.06 15.53 36.48
#